data_AF-A0A1H2VGQ7-F1
#
_entry.id   AF-A0A1H2VGQ7-F1
#
_cell.length_a   1.000
_cell.length_b   1.000
_cell.length_c   1.000
_cell.angle_alpha   90.00
_cell.angle_beta   90.00
_cell.angle_gamma   90.00
#
_symmetry.space_group_name_H-M   'P 1'
#
loop_
_entity.id
_entity.type
_entity.pdbx_description
1 polymer ?
#
loop_
_entity_poly.entity_id
_entity_poly.type
_entity_poly.pdbx_seq_one_letter_code
_entity_poly.pdbx_strand_id
1 'polypeptide(L)' 'MTEYHVTYSDEDREWKVKKAGAERASRTADNKQPAIEKARTLAKSNRPSTVYVHYKKPGQDLKPVQNEFSYAARQR' A
#
# COMPACT_ATOMS: atom_id res chain seq x y z
N MET A 1 10.48 9.51 5.31
CA MET A 1 10.08 8.08 5.34
C MET A 1 9.05 7.88 4.25
N THR A 2 9.18 6.84 3.43
CA THR A 2 8.27 6.64 2.29
C THR A 2 7.10 5.75 2.69
N GLU A 3 5.88 6.26 2.60
CA GLU A 3 4.69 5.48 2.95
C GLU A 3 3.99 4.99 1.67
N TYR A 4 3.50 3.75 1.71
CA TYR A 4 2.74 3.12 0.64
C TYR A 4 1.41 2.64 1.19
N HIS A 5 0.32 3.01 0.54
CA HIS A 5 -1.04 2.66 0.90
C HIS A 5 -1.59 1.66 -0.12
N VAL A 6 -2.02 0.50 0.36
CA VAL A 6 -2.72 -0.51 -0.42
C VAL A 6 -4.20 -0.38 -0.10
N THR A 7 -5.01 -0.05 -1.09
CA THR A 7 -6.45 0.25 -0.95
C THR A 7 -7.23 -0.53 -1.99
N TYR A 8 -8.44 -0.97 -1.66
CA TYR A 8 -9.35 -1.57 -2.64
C TYR A 8 -10.26 -0.49 -3.23
N SER A 9 -10.30 -0.40 -4.56
CA SER A 9 -11.17 0.47 -5.33
C SER A 9 -12.43 -0.31 -5.70
N ASP A 10 -13.58 0.06 -5.14
CA ASP A 10 -14.85 -0.59 -5.46
C ASP A 10 -15.32 -0.26 -6.88
N GLU A 11 -15.07 0.97 -7.33
CA GLU A 11 -15.42 1.46 -8.67
C GLU A 11 -14.72 0.64 -9.78
N ASP A 12 -13.42 0.43 -9.64
CA ASP A 12 -12.62 -0.34 -10.60
C ASP A 12 -12.59 -1.84 -10.27
N ARG A 13 -13.10 -2.23 -9.10
CA ARG A 13 -13.00 -3.59 -8.52
C ARG A 13 -11.56 -4.10 -8.38
N GLU A 14 -10.59 -3.22 -8.22
CA GLU A 14 -9.16 -3.53 -8.18
C GLU A 14 -8.47 -3.00 -6.91
N TRP A 15 -7.38 -3.65 -6.52
CA TRP A 15 -6.45 -3.18 -5.49
C TRP A 15 -5.44 -2.19 -6.06
N LYS A 16 -5.37 -1.01 -5.46
CA LYS A 16 -4.47 0.07 -5.84
C LYS A 16 -3.39 0.27 -4.77
N VAL A 17 -2.14 0.30 -5.21
CA VAL A 17 -0.97 0.64 -4.40
C VAL A 17 -0.56 2.07 -4.72
N LYS A 18 -0.65 2.96 -3.73
CA LYS A 18 -0.39 4.39 -3.87
C LYS A 18 0.72 4.80 -2.91
N LYS A 19 1.71 5.55 -3.38
CA LYS A 19 2.70 6.18 -2.49
C LYS A 19 2.06 7.40 -1.81
N ALA A 20 2.32 7.63 -0.53
CA ALA A 20 1.85 8.83 0.16
C ALA A 20 2.36 10.09 -0.55
N GLY A 21 1.46 11.06 -0.74
CA GLY A 21 1.73 12.29 -1.49
C GLY A 21 1.75 12.13 -3.02
N ALA A 22 1.65 10.91 -3.57
CA ALA A 22 1.48 10.75 -5.02
C ALA A 22 0.02 11.01 -5.42
N GLU A 23 -0.22 11.61 -6.58
CA GLU A 23 -1.58 11.77 -7.10
C GLU A 23 -2.12 10.44 -7.66
N ARG A 24 -1.25 9.68 -8.35
CA ARG A 24 -1.59 8.43 -9.03
C ARG A 24 -1.17 7.19 -8.25
N ALA A 25 -1.92 6.10 -8.44
CA ALA A 25 -1.50 4.78 -7.97
C ALA A 25 -0.21 4.36 -8.70
N SER A 26 0.78 3.88 -7.94
CA SER A 26 2.02 3.35 -8.49
C SER A 26 1.78 2.01 -9.19
N ARG A 27 0.87 1.18 -8.66
CA ARG A 27 0.51 -0.13 -9.21
C ARG A 27 -0.96 -0.46 -8.92
N THR A 28 -1.56 -1.26 -9.78
CA THR A 28 -2.85 -1.91 -9.55
C THR A 28 -2.70 -3.44 -9.59
N ALA A 29 -3.67 -4.15 -9.03
CA ALA A 29 -3.79 -5.60 -9.12
C ALA A 29 -5.24 -6.01 -8.84
N ASP A 30 -5.70 -7.11 -9.43
CA ASP A 30 -7.06 -7.61 -9.23
C ASP A 30 -7.26 -8.18 -7.82
N ASN A 31 -6.17 -8.70 -7.23
CA ASN A 31 -6.20 -9.42 -5.97
C ASN A 31 -5.39 -8.72 -4.87
N LYS A 32 -5.79 -8.93 -3.61
CA LYS A 32 -5.14 -8.34 -2.43
C LYS A 32 -3.68 -8.79 -2.29
N GLN A 33 -3.44 -10.10 -2.43
CA GLN A 33 -2.13 -10.71 -2.25
C GLN A 33 -1.06 -10.07 -3.18
N PRO A 34 -1.24 -10.03 -4.52
CA PRO A 34 -0.27 -9.41 -5.40
C PRO A 34 -0.12 -7.90 -5.19
N ALA A 35 -1.17 -7.18 -4.76
CA ALA A 35 -1.05 -5.77 -4.41
C ALA A 35 -0.12 -5.54 -3.22
N ILE A 36 -0.27 -6.35 -2.16
CA ILE A 36 0.60 -6.30 -0.98
C ILE A 36 2.05 -6.64 -1.36
N GLU A 37 2.26 -7.66 -2.18
CA GLU A 37 3.61 -8.05 -2.63
C GLU A 37 4.29 -6.94 -3.44
N LYS A 38 3.57 -6.32 -4.38
CA LYS A 38 4.06 -5.15 -5.13
C LYS A 38 4.42 -4.00 -4.20
N ALA A 39 3.58 -3.69 -3.22
CA ALA A 39 3.83 -2.64 -2.23
C ALA A 39 5.07 -2.95 -1.37
N ARG A 40 5.24 -4.20 -0.92
CA ARG A 40 6.42 -4.65 -0.16
C ARG A 40 7.69 -4.52 -0.99
N THR A 41 7.67 -4.87 -2.26
CA THR A 41 8.83 -4.73 -3.16
C THR A 41 9.22 -3.26 -3.33
N LEU A 42 8.23 -2.37 -3.57
CA LEU A 42 8.46 -0.93 -3.67
C LEU A 42 9.03 -0.34 -2.38
N ALA A 43 8.48 -0.77 -1.23
CA ALA A 43 8.94 -0.33 0.08
C ALA A 43 10.37 -0.80 0.36
N LYS A 44 10.69 -2.07 0.10
CA LYS A 44 12.07 -2.61 0.25
C LYS A 44 13.11 -1.81 -0.54
N SER A 45 12.77 -1.34 -1.73
CA SER A 45 13.66 -0.53 -2.56
C SER A 45 13.79 0.93 -2.10
N ASN A 46 12.82 1.45 -1.32
CA ASN A 46 12.76 2.86 -0.91
C ASN A 46 12.89 3.05 0.61
N ARG A 47 13.86 2.38 1.24
CA ARG A 47 14.10 2.49 2.69
C ARG A 47 14.57 3.90 3.08
N PRO A 48 14.13 4.45 4.23
CA PRO A 48 13.13 3.89 5.14
C PRO A 48 11.70 4.07 4.62
N SER A 49 10.89 3.01 4.72
CA SER A 49 9.52 3.00 4.20
C SER A 49 8.55 2.17 5.02
N THR A 50 7.26 2.47 4.93
CA THR A 50 6.18 1.69 5.54
C THR A 50 5.05 1.41 4.55
N VAL A 51 4.49 0.22 4.63
CA VAL A 51 3.32 -0.18 3.85
C VAL A 51 2.12 -0.29 4.78
N TYR A 52 1.07 0.45 4.46
CA TYR A 52 -0.25 0.42 5.10
C TYR A 52 -1.25 -0.31 4.20
N VAL A 53 -1.88 -1.36 4.72
CA VAL A 53 -2.96 -2.06 4.01
C VAL A 53 -4.30 -1.62 4.59
N HIS A 54 -5.05 -0.86 3.80
CA HIS A 54 -6.40 -0.40 4.12
C HIS A 54 -7.41 -1.39 3.54
N TYR A 55 -8.30 -1.87 4.39
CA TYR A 55 -9.45 -2.67 3.95
C TYR A 55 -10.68 -1.77 3.97
N LYS A 56 -11.19 -1.41 2.78
CA LYS A 56 -12.42 -0.63 2.68
C LYS A 56 -13.61 -1.58 2.78
N LYS A 57 -14.50 -1.37 3.75
CA LYS A 57 -15.90 -1.75 3.62
C LYS A 57 -16.62 -0.63 2.87
N PRO A 58 -17.57 -0.93 1.95
CA PRO A 58 -18.32 0.12 1.27
C PRO A 58 -18.95 1.07 2.30
N GLY A 59 -18.70 2.37 2.16
CA GLY A 59 -19.19 3.42 3.06
C GLY A 59 -18.34 3.77 4.29
N GLN A 60 -17.16 3.16 4.49
CA GLN A 60 -16.30 3.47 5.63
C GLN A 60 -14.97 4.13 5.22
N ASP A 61 -14.52 5.08 6.04
CA ASP A 61 -13.24 5.78 5.91
C ASP A 61 -12.05 4.80 5.85
N LEU A 62 -11.02 5.13 5.06
CA LEU A 62 -9.86 4.27 4.81
C LEU A 62 -8.94 4.19 6.04
N LYS A 63 -9.38 3.52 7.10
CA LYS A 63 -8.50 3.22 8.24
C LYS A 63 -7.51 2.11 7.85
N PRO A 64 -6.23 2.19 8.27
CA PRO A 64 -5.32 1.05 8.12
C PRO A 64 -5.82 -0.06 9.05
N VAL A 65 -6.37 -1.14 8.48
CA VAL A 65 -7.12 -2.14 9.27
C VAL A 65 -6.32 -3.39 9.58
N GLN A 66 -5.23 -3.69 8.86
CA GLN A 66 -4.82 -5.10 8.86
C GLN A 66 -3.36 -5.47 8.88
N ASN A 67 -2.44 -4.71 8.31
CA ASN A 67 -1.02 -5.06 8.37
C ASN A 67 -0.17 -3.84 8.03
N GLU A 68 0.75 -3.50 8.93
CA GLU A 68 1.79 -2.52 8.73
C GLU A 68 3.13 -3.23 8.51
N PHE A 69 3.78 -2.97 7.39
CA PHE A 69 5.14 -3.48 7.13
C PHE A 69 6.12 -2.32 7.10
N SER A 70 6.93 -2.20 8.13
CA SER A 70 7.97 -1.17 8.24
C SER A 70 9.32 -1.73 7.82
N TYR A 71 10.01 -1.01 6.93
CA TYR A 71 11.34 -1.33 6.44
C TYR A 71 12.31 -0.23 6.87
N ALA A 72 13.14 -0.55 7.88
CA ALA A 72 14.19 0.34 8.35
C ALA A 72 15.33 0.47 7.34
N ALA A 73 16.09 1.57 7.44
CA ALA A 73 17.36 1.70 6.74
C ALA A 73 18.31 0.59 7.21
N ARG A 74 19.10 0.01 6.28
CA ARG A 74 20.19 -0.89 6.68
C ARG A 74 21.21 -0.05 7.44
N GLN A 75 21.42 -0.34 8.72
CA GLN A 75 22.58 0.18 9.46
C GLN A 75 23.83 -0.46 8.86
N ARG A 76 24.85 0.35 8.59
CA ARG A 76 26.17 -0.07 8.13
C ARG A 76 26.96 -0.67 9.28
#